data_AF-A0A6S7HIR5-F1
#
_entry.id   AF-A0A6S7HIR5-F1
#
_cell.length_a   1.000
_cell.length_b   1.000
_cell.length_c   1.000
_cell.angle_alpha   90.00
_cell.angle_beta   90.00
_cell.angle_gamma   90.00
#
_symmetry.space_group_name_H-M   'P 1'
#
loop_
_entity.id
_entity.type
_entity.pdbx_description
1 polymer ?
#
loop_
_entity_poly.entity_id
_entity_poly.type
_entity_poly.pdbx_seq_one_letter_code
_entity_poly.pdbx_strand_id
1 'polypeptide(L)'
;MAESLSEVRKAVQDVACHALQASISHAGGGRFSFIVSTDNVQVANSVCQTAVTLGAIYAGYHLLKPLVDAAVTKVLGGENRDDQHIGEIKPGSLHVLLCCFTDERFLEVLADYGSGGIKERLQQEFSQIGIKTEELKVEVENIEEVMETKETIKKRYESNHRTCV
;
A
#
# COMPACT_ATOMS: atom_id res chain seq x y z
N MET A 1 4.07 32.36 4.20
CA MET A 1 3.28 31.14 4.49
C MET A 1 3.95 30.02 3.72
N ALA A 2 4.70 29.16 4.40
CA ALA A 2 5.37 28.04 3.75
C ALA A 2 4.37 26.88 3.68
N GLU A 3 3.94 26.50 2.48
CA GLU A 3 3.34 25.16 2.29
C GLU A 3 4.32 24.15 2.88
N SER A 4 3.84 23.30 3.77
CA SER A 4 4.72 22.32 4.40
C SER A 4 5.25 21.39 3.31
N LEU A 5 6.54 21.04 3.35
CA LEU A 5 7.14 20.09 2.39
C LEU A 5 6.36 18.77 2.28
N SER A 6 5.64 18.40 3.35
CA SER A 6 4.68 17.29 3.37
C SER A 6 3.46 17.48 2.46
N GLU A 7 2.90 18.68 2.38
CA GLU A 7 1.76 18.99 1.50
C GLU A 7 2.18 19.05 0.04
N VAL A 8 3.30 19.70 -0.27
CA VAL A 8 3.86 19.75 -1.62
C VAL A 8 4.20 18.34 -2.11
N ARG A 9 4.80 17.49 -1.25
CA ARG A 9 5.13 16.10 -1.59
C ARG A 9 3.87 15.23 -1.79
N LYS A 10 2.85 15.39 -0.95
CA LYS A 10 1.54 14.74 -1.13
C LYS A 10 0.95 15.11 -2.50
N ALA A 11 0.98 16.39 -2.86
CA ALA A 11 0.50 16.87 -4.15
C ALA A 11 1.31 16.29 -5.33
N VAL A 12 2.64 16.17 -5.22
CA VAL A 12 3.47 15.59 -6.30
C VAL A 12 3.18 14.09 -6.54
N GLN A 13 2.98 13.30 -5.49
CA GLN A 13 2.61 11.88 -5.62
C GLN A 13 1.20 11.72 -6.20
N ASP A 14 0.28 12.56 -5.75
CA ASP A 14 -1.08 12.57 -6.28
C ASP A 14 -1.06 12.94 -7.76
N VAL A 15 -0.25 13.94 -8.16
CA VAL A 15 -0.01 14.29 -9.57
C VAL A 15 0.60 13.13 -10.34
N ALA A 16 1.52 12.34 -9.79
CA ALA A 16 2.08 11.17 -10.48
C ALA A 16 1.00 10.10 -10.73
N CYS A 17 0.20 9.74 -9.72
CA CYS A 17 -0.90 8.79 -9.89
C CYS A 17 -2.01 9.34 -10.81
N HIS A 18 -2.32 10.63 -10.73
CA HIS A 18 -3.28 11.30 -11.61
C HIS A 18 -2.79 11.38 -13.06
N ALA A 19 -1.52 11.73 -13.28
CA ALA A 19 -0.93 11.84 -14.61
C ALA A 19 -0.88 10.46 -15.29
N LEU A 20 -0.48 9.43 -14.55
CA LEU A 20 -0.48 8.04 -15.03
C LEU A 20 -1.90 7.55 -15.33
N GLN A 21 -2.87 7.78 -14.44
CA GLN A 21 -4.27 7.44 -14.69
C GLN A 21 -4.86 8.20 -15.89
N ALA A 22 -4.50 9.47 -16.08
CA ALA A 22 -4.98 10.28 -17.21
C ALA A 22 -4.38 9.85 -18.56
N SER A 23 -3.18 9.25 -18.57
CA SER A 23 -2.53 8.74 -19.79
C SER A 23 -3.05 7.38 -20.25
N ILE A 24 -3.75 6.62 -19.40
CA ILE A 24 -4.32 5.32 -19.75
C ILE A 24 -5.75 5.57 -20.24
N SER A 25 -6.01 5.32 -21.53
CA SER A 25 -7.27 5.68 -22.21
C SER A 25 -8.52 4.93 -21.72
N HIS A 26 -8.43 4.17 -20.64
CA HIS A 26 -9.55 3.53 -19.96
C HIS A 26 -9.53 3.97 -18.50
N ALA A 27 -10.63 4.54 -18.02
CA ALA A 27 -10.81 5.02 -16.65
C ALA A 27 -10.93 3.85 -15.63
N GLY A 28 -9.99 2.89 -15.70
CA GLY A 28 -9.92 1.72 -14.85
C GLY A 28 -8.97 1.92 -13.66
N GLY A 29 -9.19 1.14 -12.60
CA GLY A 29 -8.37 1.14 -11.40
C GLY A 29 -8.81 2.11 -10.31
N GLY A 30 -7.91 2.33 -9.35
CA GLY A 30 -8.18 3.05 -8.11
C GLY A 30 -6.96 3.12 -7.19
N ARG A 31 -7.10 3.72 -6.01
CA ARG A 31 -5.98 3.92 -5.07
C ARG A 31 -6.29 3.34 -3.69
N PHE A 32 -5.28 2.76 -3.07
CA PHE A 32 -5.30 2.32 -1.67
C PHE A 32 -4.29 3.12 -0.86
N SER A 33 -4.75 3.63 0.28
CA SER A 33 -3.92 4.26 1.31
C SER A 33 -3.75 3.25 2.46
N PHE A 34 -2.70 2.43 2.39
CA PHE A 34 -2.46 1.40 3.40
C PHE A 34 -1.69 1.95 4.60
N ILE A 35 -2.13 1.60 5.80
CA ILE A 35 -1.41 1.82 7.06
C ILE A 35 -0.99 0.45 7.60
N VAL A 36 0.32 0.21 7.73
CA VAL A 36 0.86 -0.99 8.36
C VAL A 36 1.46 -0.62 9.71
N SER A 37 0.91 -1.18 10.79
CA SER A 37 1.27 -0.82 12.16
C SER A 37 1.38 -2.04 13.07
N THR A 38 2.20 -1.90 14.11
CA THR A 38 2.32 -2.83 15.23
C THR A 38 2.99 -2.09 16.39
N ASP A 39 2.49 -2.35 17.58
CA ASP A 39 2.98 -1.75 18.82
C ASP A 39 4.14 -2.55 19.43
N ASN A 40 4.39 -3.77 18.93
CA ASN A 40 5.37 -4.71 19.47
C ASN A 40 6.20 -5.35 18.36
N VAL A 41 7.42 -4.84 18.18
CA VAL A 41 8.41 -5.39 17.23
C VAL A 41 9.66 -5.87 17.96
N GLN A 42 10.14 -7.05 17.58
CA GLN A 42 11.45 -7.58 17.98
C GLN A 42 12.34 -7.74 16.75
N VAL A 43 13.55 -7.17 16.77
CA VAL A 43 14.51 -7.24 15.67
C VAL A 43 15.61 -8.24 16.01
N ALA A 44 15.68 -9.34 15.28
CA ALA A 44 16.78 -10.29 15.37
C ALA A 44 18.05 -9.65 14.77
N ASN A 45 19.07 -9.45 15.61
CA ASN A 45 20.42 -8.92 15.31
C ASN A 45 20.74 -7.48 15.75
N SER A 46 19.88 -6.80 16.53
CA SER A 46 20.25 -5.53 17.21
C SER A 46 19.87 -5.54 18.69
N VAL A 47 20.75 -4.97 19.50
CA VAL A 47 20.86 -5.02 20.99
C VAL A 47 19.63 -4.47 21.77
N CYS A 48 18.53 -4.09 21.12
CA CYS A 48 17.32 -3.63 21.82
C CYS A 48 16.29 -4.77 21.97
N GLN A 49 16.30 -5.40 23.15
CA GLN A 49 15.19 -6.25 23.63
C GLN A 49 13.95 -5.44 24.08
N THR A 50 13.91 -4.13 23.80
CA THR A 50 12.79 -3.25 24.11
C THR A 50 11.80 -3.24 22.95
N ALA A 51 10.52 -3.47 23.26
CA ALA A 51 9.43 -3.30 22.30
C ALA A 51 9.48 -1.88 21.71
N VAL A 52 9.61 -1.80 20.39
CA VAL A 52 9.56 -0.55 19.62
C VAL A 52 8.52 -0.69 18.52
N THR A 53 7.92 0.41 18.10
CA THR A 53 6.95 0.41 17.01
C THR A 53 7.65 0.22 15.66
N LEU A 54 6.95 -0.35 14.68
CA LEU A 54 7.47 -0.51 13.31
C LEU A 54 7.90 0.82 12.69
N GLY A 55 7.17 1.89 13.01
CA GLY A 55 7.51 3.24 12.58
C GLY A 55 8.81 3.79 13.15
N ALA A 56 9.08 3.49 14.42
CA ALA A 56 10.35 3.86 15.05
C ALA A 56 11.53 3.11 14.42
N ILE A 57 11.33 1.82 14.07
CA ILE A 57 12.33 1.03 13.34
C ILE A 57 12.61 1.66 11.98
N TYR A 58 11.55 1.95 11.22
CA TYR A 58 11.67 2.47 9.86
C TYR A 58 12.28 3.87 9.80
N ALA A 59 11.98 4.74 10.77
CA ALA A 59 12.54 6.09 10.85
C ALA A 59 13.97 6.11 11.44
N GLY A 60 14.26 5.25 12.42
CA GLY A 60 15.49 5.29 13.20
C GLY A 60 16.62 4.40 12.68
N TYR A 61 16.32 3.33 11.94
CA TYR A 61 17.31 2.35 11.51
C TYR A 61 17.49 2.38 10.00
N HIS A 62 18.44 3.22 9.55
CA HIS A 62 18.82 3.34 8.14
C HIS A 62 19.10 1.99 7.45
N LEU A 63 19.68 1.02 8.16
CA LEU A 63 19.98 -0.31 7.59
C LEU A 63 18.74 -1.18 7.36
N LEU A 64 17.67 -0.98 8.13
CA LEU A 64 16.43 -1.76 8.00
C LEU A 64 15.46 -1.12 7.02
N LYS A 65 15.52 0.20 6.84
CA LYS A 65 14.64 0.94 5.92
C LYS A 65 14.60 0.32 4.50
N PRO A 66 15.73 0.05 3.81
CA PRO A 66 15.69 -0.59 2.48
C PRO A 66 15.10 -2.00 2.49
N LEU A 67 15.28 -2.76 3.57
CA LEU A 67 14.73 -4.10 3.70
C LEU A 67 13.21 -4.06 3.89
N VAL A 68 12.72 -3.12 4.70
CA VAL A 68 11.29 -2.86 4.88
C VAL A 68 10.67 -2.36 3.58
N ASP A 69 11.32 -1.43 2.88
CA ASP A 69 10.87 -0.93 1.58
C ASP A 69 10.74 -2.07 0.57
N ALA A 70 11.74 -2.95 0.49
CA ALA A 70 11.71 -4.12 -0.38
C ALA A 70 10.60 -5.10 -0.01
N ALA A 71 10.41 -5.40 1.28
CA ALA A 71 9.36 -6.29 1.76
C ALA A 71 7.95 -5.76 1.43
N VAL A 72 7.68 -4.50 1.73
CA VAL A 72 6.40 -3.85 1.43
C VAL A 72 6.16 -3.79 -0.09
N THR A 73 7.19 -3.40 -0.85
CA THR A 73 7.12 -3.35 -2.32
C THR A 73 6.84 -4.72 -2.91
N LYS A 74 7.44 -5.78 -2.38
CA LYS A 74 7.21 -7.14 -2.86
C LYS A 74 5.76 -7.60 -2.60
N VAL A 75 5.22 -7.32 -1.41
CA VAL A 75 3.88 -7.78 -1.04
C VAL A 75 2.77 -7.01 -1.76
N LEU A 76 2.87 -5.69 -1.85
CA LEU A 76 1.85 -4.84 -2.47
C LEU A 76 2.07 -4.70 -3.99
N GLY A 77 3.33 -4.69 -4.42
CA GLY A 77 3.79 -4.31 -5.75
C GLY A 77 3.88 -5.48 -6.72
N GLY A 78 4.09 -6.69 -6.22
CA GLY A 78 4.53 -7.79 -7.06
C GLY A 78 5.85 -7.47 -7.79
N GLU A 79 6.54 -8.49 -8.27
CA GLU A 79 7.75 -8.25 -9.06
C GLU A 79 7.37 -7.83 -10.48
N ASN A 80 7.89 -6.68 -10.93
CA ASN A 80 7.81 -6.20 -12.32
C ASN A 80 6.39 -6.05 -12.91
N ARG A 81 5.43 -5.60 -12.12
CA ARG A 81 4.09 -5.27 -12.60
C ARG A 81 4.05 -3.85 -13.19
N ASP A 82 3.42 -3.71 -14.35
CA ASP A 82 3.17 -2.44 -15.04
C ASP A 82 1.74 -1.91 -14.82
N ASP A 83 0.86 -2.73 -14.24
CA ASP A 83 -0.55 -2.42 -13.95
C ASP A 83 -0.77 -1.71 -12.60
N GLN A 84 0.30 -1.33 -11.91
CA GLN A 84 0.23 -0.57 -10.66
C GLN A 84 1.51 0.19 -10.33
N HIS A 85 1.43 1.07 -9.33
CA HIS A 85 2.54 1.85 -8.81
C HIS A 85 2.48 1.97 -7.29
N ILE A 86 3.63 1.84 -6.63
CA ILE A 86 3.80 2.07 -5.20
C ILE A 86 4.46 3.43 -4.98
N GLY A 87 3.75 4.29 -4.23
CA GLY A 87 4.29 5.55 -3.75
C GLY A 87 5.30 5.36 -2.61
N GLU A 88 6.00 6.43 -2.27
CA GLU A 88 6.97 6.44 -1.17
C GLU A 88 6.32 6.04 0.16
N ILE A 89 7.00 5.17 0.89
CA ILE A 89 6.59 4.72 2.22
C ILE A 89 6.98 5.80 3.24
N LYS A 90 5.99 6.42 3.89
CA LYS A 90 6.22 7.50 4.85
C LYS A 90 6.58 6.96 6.24
N PRO A 91 7.47 7.65 6.99
CA PRO A 91 7.80 7.29 8.36
C PRO A 91 6.62 7.53 9.32
N GLY A 92 6.52 6.69 10.36
CA GLY A 92 5.34 6.55 11.22
C GLY A 92 4.80 5.12 11.16
N SER A 93 3.53 4.88 11.44
CA SER A 93 2.87 3.66 10.92
C SER A 93 3.10 3.65 9.41
N LEU A 94 3.69 2.57 8.87
CA LEU A 94 4.19 2.55 7.49
C LEU A 94 3.03 2.86 6.55
N HIS A 95 3.02 4.09 6.02
CA HIS A 95 1.94 4.59 5.20
C HIS A 95 2.33 4.43 3.75
N VAL A 96 1.54 3.66 3.00
CA VAL A 96 1.86 3.20 1.65
C VAL A 96 0.72 3.53 0.71
N LEU A 97 1.02 4.33 -0.30
CA LEU A 97 0.07 4.59 -1.39
C LEU A 97 0.28 3.53 -2.48
N LEU A 98 -0.78 2.82 -2.85
CA LEU A 98 -0.79 1.90 -3.99
C LEU A 98 -1.82 2.40 -5.02
N CYS A 99 -1.35 2.69 -6.23
CA CYS A 99 -2.19 3.09 -7.35
C CYS A 99 -2.33 1.90 -8.31
N CYS A 100 -3.54 1.37 -8.45
CA CYS A 100 -3.88 0.34 -9.44
C CYS A 100 -4.35 1.03 -10.72
N PHE A 101 -3.85 0.59 -11.86
CA PHE A 101 -4.16 1.18 -13.17
C PHE A 101 -5.24 0.41 -13.94
N THR A 102 -5.67 -0.74 -13.44
CA THR A 102 -6.74 -1.56 -14.03
C THR A 102 -7.79 -1.93 -12.98
N ASP A 103 -9.02 -2.17 -13.46
CA ASP A 103 -10.15 -2.59 -12.61
C ASP A 103 -9.88 -3.98 -12.02
N GLU A 104 -9.33 -4.87 -12.84
CA GLU A 104 -8.92 -6.22 -12.44
C GLU A 104 -7.93 -6.15 -11.29
N ARG A 105 -6.87 -5.33 -11.42
CA ARG A 105 -5.84 -5.25 -10.39
C ARG A 105 -6.38 -4.64 -9.09
N PHE A 106 -7.20 -3.60 -9.20
CA PHE A 106 -7.85 -3.00 -8.05
C PHE A 106 -8.69 -4.02 -7.28
N LEU A 107 -9.48 -4.84 -7.99
CA LEU A 107 -10.32 -5.88 -7.38
C LEU A 107 -9.49 -7.03 -6.78
N GLU A 108 -8.40 -7.44 -7.41
CA GLU A 108 -7.46 -8.43 -6.86
C GLU A 108 -6.90 -7.96 -5.51
N VAL A 109 -6.39 -6.72 -5.45
CA VAL A 109 -5.83 -6.14 -4.23
C VAL A 109 -6.90 -6.04 -3.14
N LEU A 110 -8.12 -5.62 -3.49
CA LEU A 110 -9.22 -5.53 -2.52
C LEU A 110 -9.62 -6.91 -1.98
N ALA A 111 -9.67 -7.92 -2.84
CA ALA A 111 -10.00 -9.30 -2.43
C ALA A 111 -8.92 -9.87 -1.50
N ASP A 112 -7.66 -9.64 -1.83
CA ASP A 112 -6.51 -10.11 -1.05
C ASP A 112 -6.31 -9.35 0.27
N TYR A 113 -6.71 -8.07 0.32
CA TYR A 113 -6.88 -7.34 1.57
C TYR A 113 -8.00 -7.97 2.43
N GLY A 114 -9.17 -8.20 1.83
CA GLY A 114 -10.35 -8.73 2.52
C GLY A 114 -10.17 -10.16 3.05
N SER A 115 -9.34 -10.97 2.39
CA SER A 115 -8.98 -12.32 2.85
C SER A 115 -7.93 -12.34 3.97
N GLY A 116 -7.27 -11.21 4.22
CA GLY A 116 -6.11 -11.12 5.12
C GLY A 116 -4.77 -11.54 4.47
N GLY A 117 -4.77 -11.91 3.19
CA GLY A 117 -3.57 -12.38 2.48
C GLY A 117 -2.42 -11.35 2.47
N ILE A 118 -2.73 -10.06 2.32
CA ILE A 118 -1.72 -8.98 2.43
C ILE A 118 -1.03 -9.00 3.79
N LYS A 119 -1.81 -9.12 4.87
CA LYS A 119 -1.28 -9.15 6.24
C LYS A 119 -0.37 -10.36 6.46
N GLU A 120 -0.81 -11.54 6.05
CA GLU A 120 -0.03 -12.77 6.21
C GLU A 120 1.31 -12.70 5.49
N ARG A 121 1.32 -12.21 4.24
CA ARG A 121 2.57 -12.08 3.45
C ARG A 121 3.50 -11.00 4.02
N LEU A 122 2.96 -9.88 4.52
CA LEU A 122 3.78 -8.87 5.22
C LEU A 122 4.45 -9.45 6.47
N GLN A 123 3.72 -10.23 7.27
CA GLN A 123 4.29 -10.90 8.45
C GLN A 123 5.43 -11.87 8.07
N GLN A 124 5.25 -12.63 6.99
CA GLN A 124 6.26 -13.56 6.50
C GLN A 124 7.52 -12.83 6.00
N GLU A 125 7.36 -11.79 5.18
CA GLU A 125 8.49 -11.01 4.65
C GLU A 125 9.24 -10.28 5.77
N PHE A 126 8.51 -9.67 6.72
CA PHE A 126 9.14 -9.06 7.90
C PHE A 126 9.93 -10.09 8.72
N SER A 127 9.38 -11.29 8.92
CA SER A 127 10.09 -12.36 9.61
C SER A 127 11.39 -12.76 8.90
N GLN A 128 11.39 -12.84 7.57
CA GLN A 128 12.57 -13.17 6.77
C GLN A 128 13.70 -12.14 6.91
N ILE A 129 13.36 -10.87 7.08
CA ILE A 129 14.34 -9.79 7.33
C ILE A 129 14.65 -9.59 8.81
N GLY A 130 14.24 -10.52 9.68
CA GLY A 130 14.55 -10.50 11.11
C GLY A 130 13.63 -9.62 11.95
N ILE A 131 12.53 -9.11 11.38
CA ILE A 131 11.53 -8.28 12.07
C ILE A 131 10.37 -9.19 12.50
N LYS A 132 10.29 -9.50 13.80
CA LYS A 132 9.15 -10.22 14.36
C LYS A 132 8.12 -9.20 14.85
N THR A 133 6.91 -9.29 14.33
CA THR A 133 5.80 -8.40 14.69
C THR A 133 4.74 -9.18 15.45
N GLU A 134 4.37 -8.73 16.64
CA GLU A 134 3.16 -9.19 17.31
C GLU A 134 1.97 -8.33 16.84
N GLU A 135 0.81 -8.94 16.63
CA GLU A 135 -0.44 -8.24 16.30
C GLU A 135 -0.36 -7.24 15.12
N LEU A 136 0.33 -7.61 14.02
CA LEU A 136 0.40 -6.75 12.82
C LEU A 136 -1.01 -6.33 12.35
N LYS A 137 -1.21 -5.02 12.20
CA LYS A 137 -2.43 -4.42 11.65
C LYS A 137 -2.12 -3.87 10.26
N VAL A 138 -3.05 -4.12 9.34
CA VAL A 138 -3.05 -3.56 7.99
C VAL A 138 -4.42 -2.95 7.79
N GLU A 139 -4.46 -1.64 7.57
CA GLU A 139 -5.69 -0.87 7.44
C GLU A 139 -5.67 -0.10 6.11
N VAL A 140 -6.84 0.12 5.53
CA VAL A 140 -7.03 1.00 4.37
C VAL A 140 -7.69 2.28 4.88
N GLU A 141 -6.92 3.38 4.88
CA GLU A 141 -7.37 4.68 5.39
C GLU A 141 -8.50 5.27 4.53
N ASN A 142 -8.43 5.12 3.20
CA ASN A 142 -9.43 5.63 2.26
C ASN A 142 -10.49 4.56 1.88
N ILE A 143 -10.97 3.79 2.86
CA ILE A 143 -11.88 2.65 2.60
C ILE A 143 -13.19 3.06 1.92
N GLU A 144 -13.71 4.25 2.22
CA GLU A 144 -14.94 4.78 1.60
C GLU A 144 -14.73 4.96 0.08
N GLU A 145 -13.67 5.64 -0.33
CA GLU A 145 -13.30 5.82 -1.74
C GLU A 145 -13.05 4.49 -2.45
N VAL A 146 -12.43 3.53 -1.76
CA VAL A 146 -12.18 2.19 -2.29
C VAL A 146 -13.49 1.46 -2.59
N MET A 147 -14.49 1.57 -1.70
CA MET A 147 -15.79 0.94 -1.92
C MET A 147 -16.59 1.65 -3.01
N GLU A 148 -16.54 2.98 -3.10
CA GLU A 148 -17.15 3.72 -4.21
C GLU A 148 -16.55 3.33 -5.57
N THR A 149 -15.23 3.17 -5.61
CA THR A 149 -14.51 2.71 -6.80
C THR A 149 -14.96 1.30 -7.19
N LYS A 150 -15.05 0.36 -6.23
CA LYS A 150 -15.57 -0.99 -6.47
C LYS A 150 -16.97 -0.98 -7.08
N GLU A 151 -17.88 -0.18 -6.55
CA GLU A 151 -19.25 -0.07 -7.09
C GLU A 151 -19.27 0.55 -8.50
N THR A 152 -18.38 1.50 -8.76
CA THR A 152 -18.22 2.09 -10.10
C THR A 152 -17.73 1.05 -11.12
N ILE A 153 -16.74 0.25 -10.74
CA ILE A 153 -16.21 -0.87 -11.54
C ILE A 153 -17.33 -1.87 -11.85
N LYS A 154 -18.11 -2.26 -10.84
CA LYS A 154 -19.23 -3.20 -11.00
C LYS A 154 -20.27 -2.68 -12.00
N LYS A 155 -20.66 -1.41 -11.90
CA LYS A 155 -21.60 -0.78 -12.85
C LYS A 155 -21.08 -0.79 -14.29
N ARG A 156 -19.76 -0.63 -14.50
CA ARG A 156 -19.14 -0.73 -15.84
C ARG A 156 -19.31 -2.12 -16.44
N TYR A 157 -19.00 -3.16 -15.69
CA TYR A 157 -19.15 -4.55 -16.16
C TYR A 157 -20.62 -4.88 -16.47
N GLU A 158 -21.56 -4.45 -15.62
CA GLU A 158 -23.00 -4.66 -15.83
C GLU A 158 -23.52 -3.91 -17.08
N SER A 159 -23.03 -2.69 -17.33
CA SER A 159 -23.43 -1.88 -18.49
C SER A 159 -22.86 -2.41 -19.80
N ASN A 160 -21.62 -2.90 -19.78
CA ASN A 160 -20.98 -3.56 -20.93
C ASN A 160 -21.64 -4.91 -21.26
N HIS A 161 -22.25 -5.59 -20.29
CA HIS A 161 -23.02 -6.82 -20.53
C HIS A 161 -24.41 -6.56 -21.17
N ARG A 162 -24.97 -5.35 -21.04
CA ARG A 162 -26.27 -4.98 -21.64
C ARG A 162 -26.19 -4.52 -23.09
N THR A 163 -25.00 -4.20 -23.59
CA THR A 163 -24.80 -3.67 -24.96
C THR A 163 -24.57 -4.77 -26.01
N CYS A 164 -24.58 -6.04 -25.62
CA CYS A 164 -24.38 -7.21 -26.48
C CYS A 164 -25.66 -8.03 -26.74
N VAL A 165 -26.85 -7.48 -26.52
CA VAL A 165 -28.15 -8.15 -26.77
C VAL A 165 -28.97 -7.37 -27.79
#